data_AF-A0A8J7ZED5-F1
#
_entry.id   AF-A0A8J7ZED5-F1
#
_cell.length_a   1.000
_cell.length_b   1.000
_cell.length_c   1.000
_cell.angle_alpha   90.00
_cell.angle_beta   90.00
_cell.angle_gamma   90.00
#
_symmetry.space_group_name_H-M   'P 1'
#
loop_
_entity.id
_entity.type
_entity.pdbx_description
1 polymer ?
#
loop_
_entity_poly.entity_id
_entity_poly.type
_entity_poly.pdbx_seq_one_letter_code
_entity_poly.pdbx_strand_id
1 'polypeptide(L)'
;MITDWKQIGEKREASGIDQYIIKLDHVAYRVKKGEREKLMGELMNLIPYRLFKSFKVIRSNATTIAMKLSESLPVIVISEGLSDDSIVEKYSQKYGSRVHHLAYLVTDIDKVVEIQKSRGVKFTTEEIIGSEEEGIKQIFTFPTETSNHIIEYIQRFGDFDGFFTPSNIAGLMNSTEKLGEH
;
A
#
# COMPACT_ATOMS: atom_id res chain seq x y z
N MET A 1 15.37 -22.75 -17.93
CA MET A 1 15.54 -21.30 -18.11
C MET A 1 15.66 -20.67 -16.73
N ILE A 2 16.89 -20.49 -16.24
CA ILE A 2 17.20 -19.86 -14.96
C ILE A 2 18.25 -18.80 -15.28
N THR A 3 17.82 -17.65 -15.83
CA THR A 3 18.72 -16.57 -16.27
C THR A 3 18.10 -15.17 -16.20
N ASP A 4 17.02 -14.95 -15.43
CA ASP A 4 16.25 -13.69 -15.54
C ASP A 4 16.49 -12.70 -14.38
N TRP A 5 16.54 -13.16 -13.12
CA TRP A 5 16.54 -12.24 -11.96
C TRP A 5 17.82 -11.41 -11.80
N LYS A 6 18.99 -11.94 -12.19
CA LYS A 6 20.27 -11.19 -12.13
C LYS A 6 20.28 -10.04 -13.13
N GLN A 7 19.85 -10.31 -14.37
CA GLN A 7 19.76 -9.30 -15.41
C GLN A 7 18.71 -8.24 -15.05
N ILE A 8 17.59 -8.63 -14.43
CA ILE A 8 16.62 -7.69 -13.86
C ILE A 8 17.28 -6.81 -12.80
N GLY A 9 18.12 -7.39 -11.94
CA GLY A 9 18.93 -6.67 -10.94
C GLY A 9 19.86 -5.63 -11.56
N GLU A 10 20.66 -6.02 -12.55
CA GLU A 10 21.58 -5.12 -13.26
C GLU A 10 20.83 -3.99 -13.99
N LYS A 11 19.69 -4.30 -14.64
CA LYS A 11 18.84 -3.29 -15.28
C LYS A 11 18.22 -2.33 -14.27
N ARG A 12 17.86 -2.82 -13.07
CA ARG A 12 17.38 -1.98 -11.96
C ARG A 12 18.49 -1.04 -11.47
N GLU A 13 19.70 -1.56 -11.27
CA GLU A 13 20.86 -0.77 -10.84
C GLU A 13 21.17 0.32 -11.87
N ALA A 14 21.20 -0.04 -13.15
CA ALA A 14 21.42 0.88 -14.25
C ALA A 14 20.32 1.96 -14.37
N SER A 15 19.09 1.69 -13.90
CA SER A 15 18.04 2.71 -13.89
C SER A 15 18.19 3.73 -12.76
N GLY A 16 19.13 3.51 -11.82
CA GLY A 16 19.41 4.42 -10.71
C GLY A 16 18.27 4.56 -9.69
N ILE A 17 17.28 3.66 -9.69
CA ILE A 17 16.10 3.78 -8.81
C ILE A 17 16.46 3.62 -7.33
N ASP A 18 17.51 2.87 -7.02
CA ASP A 18 17.90 2.50 -5.65
C ASP A 18 18.17 3.72 -4.76
N GLN A 19 18.67 4.81 -5.33
CA GLN A 19 18.95 6.06 -4.58
C GLN A 19 17.68 6.74 -4.06
N TYR A 20 16.51 6.42 -4.62
CA TYR A 20 15.25 7.03 -4.24
C TYR A 20 14.47 6.19 -3.22
N ILE A 21 14.80 4.91 -3.04
CA ILE A 21 14.07 4.02 -2.14
C ILE A 21 14.68 4.12 -0.73
N ILE A 22 13.88 4.50 0.26
CA ILE A 22 14.34 4.68 1.65
C ILE A 22 14.14 3.40 2.45
N LYS A 23 12.88 2.97 2.61
CA LYS A 23 12.51 1.81 3.44
C LYS A 23 11.10 1.34 3.14
N LEU A 24 10.76 0.15 3.64
CA LEU A 24 9.37 -0.29 3.77
C LEU A 24 8.66 0.60 4.82
N ASP A 25 7.68 1.39 4.36
CA ASP A 25 6.87 2.28 5.19
C ASP A 25 5.79 1.49 5.94
N HIS A 26 5.02 0.68 5.19
CA HIS A 26 3.95 -0.11 5.77
C HIS A 26 3.58 -1.35 4.96
N VAL A 27 2.93 -2.29 5.65
CA VAL A 27 2.34 -3.51 5.10
C VAL A 27 0.84 -3.45 5.35
N ALA A 28 0.04 -3.44 4.29
CA ALA A 28 -1.40 -3.35 4.43
C ALA A 28 -2.08 -4.69 4.19
N TYR A 29 -2.91 -5.08 5.15
CA TYR A 29 -3.82 -6.20 5.08
C TYR A 29 -5.20 -5.73 4.64
N ARG A 30 -5.86 -6.56 3.84
CA ARG A 30 -7.32 -6.56 3.72
C ARG A 30 -7.84 -7.83 4.37
N VAL A 31 -8.85 -7.69 5.22
CA VAL A 31 -9.48 -8.79 5.92
C VAL A 31 -10.99 -8.76 5.72
N LYS A 32 -11.61 -9.93 5.86
CA LYS A 32 -13.07 -10.05 5.80
C LYS A 32 -13.73 -9.26 6.93
N LYS A 33 -14.95 -8.83 6.67
CA LYS A 33 -15.85 -8.17 7.61
C LYS A 33 -15.97 -8.98 8.91
N GLY A 34 -15.64 -8.33 10.02
CA GLY A 34 -15.65 -8.92 11.36
C GLY A 34 -14.30 -9.53 11.79
N GLU A 35 -13.30 -9.60 10.91
CA GLU A 35 -12.01 -10.25 11.23
C GLU A 35 -10.91 -9.27 11.67
N ARG A 36 -11.10 -7.94 11.54
CA ARG A 36 -10.05 -6.96 11.85
C ARG A 36 -9.56 -7.05 13.29
N GLU A 37 -10.48 -7.05 14.25
CA GLU A 37 -10.12 -7.09 15.67
C GLU A 37 -9.51 -8.44 16.06
N LYS A 38 -9.93 -9.52 15.39
CA LYS A 38 -9.32 -10.83 15.55
C LYS A 38 -7.85 -10.81 15.08
N LEU A 39 -7.56 -10.31 13.88
CA LEU A 39 -6.17 -10.19 13.39
C LEU A 39 -5.34 -9.26 14.28
N MET A 40 -5.90 -8.14 14.74
CA MET A 40 -5.22 -7.26 15.70
C MET A 40 -4.82 -8.02 16.97
N GLY A 41 -5.75 -8.78 17.56
CA GLY A 41 -5.49 -9.59 18.75
C GLY A 41 -4.43 -10.66 18.52
N GLU A 42 -4.50 -11.37 17.39
CA GLU A 42 -3.49 -12.37 17.00
C GLU A 42 -2.09 -11.77 16.91
N LEU A 43 -1.94 -10.62 16.24
CA LEU A 43 -0.65 -9.94 16.09
C LEU A 43 -0.12 -9.41 17.44
N MET A 44 -0.98 -8.78 18.24
CA MET A 44 -0.60 -8.22 19.54
C MET A 44 -0.23 -9.30 20.57
N ASN A 45 -0.82 -10.49 20.46
CA ASN A 45 -0.50 -11.62 21.31
C ASN A 45 0.91 -12.19 21.02
N LEU A 46 1.39 -12.06 19.78
CA LEU A 46 2.67 -12.61 19.36
C LEU A 46 3.82 -11.60 19.50
N ILE A 47 3.56 -10.32 19.20
CA ILE A 47 4.56 -9.26 19.08
C ILE A 47 3.98 -7.96 19.66
N PRO A 48 4.77 -7.10 20.34
CA PRO A 48 4.24 -5.93 21.06
C PRO A 48 3.87 -4.75 20.15
N TYR A 49 3.14 -5.01 19.06
CA TYR A 49 2.47 -3.99 18.28
C TYR A 49 1.42 -3.27 19.14
N ARG A 50 1.28 -1.96 18.91
CA ARG A 50 0.28 -1.12 19.57
C ARG A 50 -0.58 -0.45 18.52
N LEU A 51 -1.87 -0.25 18.83
CA LEU A 51 -2.72 0.60 18.02
C LEU A 51 -2.12 2.02 17.98
N PHE A 52 -1.94 2.54 16.78
CA PHE A 52 -1.38 3.86 16.52
C PHE A 52 -2.45 4.86 16.09
N LYS A 53 -3.21 4.55 15.03
CA LYS A 53 -4.29 5.40 14.52
C LYS A 53 -5.44 4.55 13.97
N SER A 54 -6.64 5.10 13.95
CA SER A 54 -7.84 4.49 13.36
C SER A 54 -8.51 5.49 12.42
N PHE A 55 -8.97 5.02 11.27
CA PHE A 55 -9.53 5.83 10.19
C PHE A 55 -10.81 5.19 9.67
N LYS A 56 -11.89 5.96 9.58
CA LYS A 56 -13.10 5.54 8.87
C LYS A 56 -13.10 6.13 7.47
N VAL A 57 -13.18 5.29 6.45
CA VAL A 57 -13.20 5.70 5.05
C VAL A 57 -14.64 5.62 4.55
N ILE A 58 -15.38 6.71 4.78
CA ILE A 58 -16.84 6.75 4.56
C ILE A 58 -17.21 6.40 3.11
N ARG A 59 -16.50 6.99 2.14
CA ARG A 59 -16.80 6.80 0.71
C ARG A 59 -16.64 5.36 0.23
N SER A 60 -15.73 4.59 0.82
CA SER A 60 -15.44 3.21 0.42
C SER A 60 -16.08 2.19 1.37
N ASN A 61 -16.96 2.65 2.28
CA ASN A 61 -17.59 1.88 3.35
C ASN A 61 -16.61 0.91 4.03
N ALA A 62 -15.44 1.43 4.43
CA ALA A 62 -14.37 0.65 5.02
C ALA A 62 -13.85 1.34 6.29
N THR A 63 -13.28 0.54 7.18
CA THR A 63 -12.48 1.02 8.31
C THR A 63 -11.04 0.56 8.14
N THR A 64 -10.09 1.35 8.62
CA THR A 64 -8.67 1.06 8.54
C THR A 64 -8.00 1.43 9.84
N ILE A 65 -7.16 0.56 10.36
CA ILE A 65 -6.35 0.82 11.55
C ILE A 65 -4.87 0.67 11.21
N ALA A 66 -4.04 1.38 11.95
CA ALA A 66 -2.58 1.32 11.87
C ALA A 66 -2.04 0.82 13.21
N MET A 67 -1.16 -0.17 13.18
CA MET A 67 -0.47 -0.75 14.33
C MET A 67 1.04 -0.56 14.17
N LYS A 68 1.70 -0.16 15.25
CA LYS A 68 3.12 0.18 15.24
C LYS A 68 3.89 -0.59 16.30
N LEU A 69 5.05 -1.10 15.92
CA LEU A 69 5.99 -1.77 16.83
C LEU A 69 7.02 -0.78 17.38
N SER A 70 7.60 0.06 16.51
CA SER A 70 8.52 1.15 16.85
C SER A 70 8.51 2.23 15.76
N GLU A 71 9.16 3.36 16.02
CA GLU A 71 9.31 4.47 15.06
C GLU A 71 10.09 4.11 13.80
N SER A 72 11.05 3.20 13.91
CA SER A 72 11.94 2.84 12.79
C SER A 72 11.40 1.71 11.92
N LEU A 73 10.44 0.92 12.42
CA LEU A 73 9.92 -0.28 11.75
C LEU A 73 8.65 0.00 10.94
N PRO A 74 8.34 -0.87 9.95
CA PRO A 74 7.12 -0.73 9.16
C PRO A 74 5.87 -0.77 10.01
N VAL A 75 4.88 0.03 9.62
CA VAL A 75 3.54 0.01 10.21
C VAL A 75 2.72 -1.13 9.60
N ILE A 76 1.92 -1.81 10.41
CA ILE A 76 0.90 -2.75 9.92
C ILE A 76 -0.41 -2.00 9.77
N VAL A 77 -0.98 -2.02 8.58
CA VAL A 77 -2.29 -1.43 8.28
C VAL A 77 -3.29 -2.56 8.10
N ILE A 78 -4.46 -2.47 8.71
CA ILE A 78 -5.51 -3.48 8.54
C ILE A 78 -6.79 -2.76 8.11
N SER A 79 -7.23 -3.05 6.89
CA SER A 79 -8.48 -2.56 6.33
C SER A 79 -9.55 -3.65 6.34
N GLU A 80 -10.76 -3.26 6.69
CA GLU A 80 -11.95 -4.12 6.76
C GLU A 80 -13.13 -3.42 6.10
N GLY A 81 -13.89 -4.16 5.30
CA GLY A 81 -15.13 -3.69 4.70
C GLY A 81 -16.26 -3.65 5.73
N LEU A 82 -17.09 -2.60 5.67
CA LEU A 82 -18.27 -2.44 6.53
C LEU A 82 -19.56 -2.96 5.87
N SER A 83 -19.50 -3.30 4.58
CA SER A 83 -20.57 -3.95 3.83
C SER A 83 -20.02 -4.94 2.81
N ASP A 84 -20.89 -5.86 2.40
CA ASP A 84 -20.58 -6.98 1.51
C ASP A 84 -20.23 -6.50 0.09
N ASP A 85 -20.70 -5.30 -0.29
CA ASP A 85 -20.43 -4.65 -1.56
C ASP A 85 -19.22 -3.71 -1.56
N SER A 86 -18.58 -3.49 -0.40
CA SER A 86 -17.40 -2.63 -0.28
C SER A 86 -16.19 -3.20 -1.03
N ILE A 87 -15.31 -2.32 -1.52
CA ILE A 87 -14.11 -2.70 -2.28
C ILE A 87 -13.21 -3.66 -1.46
N VAL A 88 -13.08 -3.40 -0.16
CA VAL A 88 -12.25 -4.21 0.74
C VAL A 88 -12.86 -5.59 0.96
N GLU A 89 -14.18 -5.68 1.12
CA GLU A 89 -14.86 -6.95 1.35
C GLU A 89 -14.86 -7.82 0.10
N LYS A 90 -15.19 -7.25 -1.06
CA LYS A 90 -15.11 -7.95 -2.36
C LYS A 90 -13.73 -8.55 -2.61
N TYR A 91 -12.67 -7.78 -2.33
CA TYR A 91 -11.30 -8.28 -2.43
C TYR A 91 -11.05 -9.45 -1.47
N SER A 92 -11.43 -9.30 -0.20
CA SER A 92 -11.16 -10.30 0.85
C SER A 92 -11.97 -11.58 0.67
N GLN A 93 -13.17 -11.50 0.06
CA GLN A 93 -13.95 -12.67 -0.35
C GLN A 93 -13.29 -13.39 -1.54
N LYS A 94 -12.75 -12.64 -2.51
CA LYS A 94 -12.09 -13.22 -3.69
C LYS A 94 -10.75 -13.87 -3.36
N TYR A 95 -9.90 -13.22 -2.58
CA TYR A 95 -8.50 -13.62 -2.38
C TYR A 95 -8.18 -14.10 -0.95
N GLY A 96 -9.16 -14.10 -0.06
CA GLY A 96 -8.96 -14.34 1.38
C GLY A 96 -8.39 -13.12 2.11
N SER A 97 -8.38 -13.19 3.44
CA SER A 97 -7.73 -12.21 4.31
C SER A 97 -6.20 -12.33 4.17
N ARG A 98 -5.53 -11.26 3.71
CA ARG A 98 -4.10 -11.30 3.35
C ARG A 98 -3.48 -9.91 3.26
N VAL A 99 -2.16 -9.88 3.12
CA VAL A 99 -1.43 -8.69 2.65
C VAL A 99 -1.93 -8.31 1.25
N HIS A 100 -2.38 -7.08 1.13
CA HIS A 100 -2.86 -6.45 -0.09
C HIS A 100 -1.73 -5.71 -0.81
N HIS A 101 -0.97 -4.87 -0.10
CA HIS A 101 0.17 -4.16 -0.68
C HIS A 101 1.33 -3.98 0.30
N LEU A 102 2.50 -3.70 -0.28
CA LEU A 102 3.71 -3.27 0.42
C LEU A 102 4.04 -1.86 -0.04
N ALA A 103 4.20 -0.94 0.92
CA ALA A 103 4.46 0.46 0.62
C ALA A 103 5.89 0.87 0.95
N TYR A 104 6.57 1.50 -0.01
CA TYR A 104 7.95 1.93 0.13
C TYR A 104 8.03 3.45 0.16
N LEU A 105 8.63 3.96 1.22
CA LEU A 105 8.95 5.37 1.36
C LEU A 105 10.04 5.75 0.36
N VAL A 106 9.81 6.82 -0.40
CA VAL A 106 10.75 7.34 -1.40
C VAL A 106 11.09 8.81 -1.18
N THR A 107 12.25 9.23 -1.68
CA THR A 107 12.71 10.63 -1.60
C THR A 107 12.14 11.52 -2.71
N ASP A 108 11.82 10.95 -3.87
CA ASP A 108 11.23 11.64 -5.02
C ASP A 108 10.32 10.68 -5.80
N ILE A 109 9.01 10.76 -5.53
CA ILE A 109 8.00 9.89 -6.12
C ILE A 109 7.82 10.15 -7.62
N ASP A 110 7.98 11.40 -8.06
CA ASP A 110 7.82 11.77 -9.47
C ASP A 110 8.94 11.10 -10.30
N LYS A 111 10.18 11.13 -9.81
CA LYS A 111 11.33 10.41 -10.41
C LYS A 111 11.16 8.90 -10.37
N VAL A 112 10.69 8.35 -9.25
CA VAL A 112 10.44 6.91 -9.14
C VAL A 112 9.40 6.45 -10.16
N VAL A 113 8.29 7.18 -10.31
CA VAL A 113 7.23 6.85 -11.27
C VAL A 113 7.75 6.99 -12.71
N GLU A 114 8.50 8.05 -13.03
CA GLU A 114 9.14 8.23 -14.34
C GLU A 114 10.03 7.03 -14.71
N ILE A 115 10.95 6.66 -13.81
CA ILE A 115 11.86 5.52 -14.01
C ILE A 115 11.06 4.23 -14.18
N GLN A 116 10.07 3.98 -13.32
CA GLN A 116 9.27 2.75 -13.38
C GLN A 116 8.42 2.67 -14.66
N LYS A 117 7.82 3.77 -15.11
CA LYS A 117 7.11 3.84 -16.40
C LYS A 117 8.05 3.52 -17.56
N SER A 118 9.28 4.06 -17.57
CA SER A 118 10.28 3.75 -18.62
C SER A 118 10.72 2.27 -18.63
N ARG A 119 10.59 1.58 -17.49
CA ARG A 119 10.83 0.14 -17.33
C ARG A 119 9.61 -0.74 -17.62
N GLY A 120 8.49 -0.14 -18.04
CA GLY A 120 7.25 -0.84 -18.39
C GLY A 120 6.36 -1.19 -17.20
N VAL A 121 6.64 -0.67 -16.00
CA VAL A 121 5.74 -0.85 -14.84
C VAL A 121 4.49 -0.02 -15.05
N LYS A 122 3.33 -0.66 -14.87
CA LYS A 122 2.01 -0.03 -14.97
C LYS A 122 1.50 0.35 -13.58
N PHE A 123 0.75 1.44 -13.51
CA PHE A 123 0.14 1.98 -12.29
C PHE A 123 -1.38 1.99 -12.40
N THR A 124 -2.07 1.91 -11.26
CA THR A 124 -3.54 1.84 -11.18
C THR A 124 -4.22 3.17 -11.52
N THR A 125 -3.46 4.26 -11.48
CA THR A 125 -3.86 5.61 -11.90
C THR A 125 -2.84 6.18 -12.88
N GLU A 126 -3.28 7.10 -13.74
CA GLU A 126 -2.37 7.82 -14.65
C GLU A 126 -1.45 8.78 -13.88
N GLU A 127 -2.06 9.50 -12.93
CA GLU A 127 -1.44 10.51 -12.08
C GLU A 127 -1.21 10.01 -10.65
N ILE A 128 -0.22 10.58 -9.98
CA ILE A 128 0.07 10.38 -8.56
C ILE A 128 -1.06 11.01 -7.73
N ILE A 129 -1.50 10.32 -6.68
CA ILE A 129 -2.56 10.80 -5.78
C ILE A 129 -1.93 11.60 -4.64
N GLY A 130 -2.53 12.76 -4.35
CA GLY A 130 -2.10 13.67 -3.28
C GLY A 130 -1.17 14.76 -3.79
N SER A 131 -0.65 15.55 -2.85
CA SER A 131 0.19 16.72 -3.15
C SER A 131 1.16 17.00 -1.99
N GLU A 132 2.16 17.85 -2.26
CA GLU A 132 3.07 18.34 -1.21
C GLU A 132 2.32 19.18 -0.17
N GLU A 133 1.34 19.98 -0.58
CA GLU A 133 0.48 20.78 0.32
C GLU A 133 -0.34 19.89 1.27
N GLU A 134 -0.82 18.74 0.78
CA GLU A 134 -1.51 17.73 1.60
C GLU A 134 -0.53 16.91 2.47
N GLY A 135 0.78 17.10 2.29
CA GLY A 135 1.83 16.42 3.05
C GLY A 135 2.18 15.02 2.56
N ILE A 136 1.53 14.53 1.49
CA ILE A 136 1.68 13.14 1.05
C ILE A 136 1.33 12.94 -0.42
N LYS A 137 2.18 12.18 -1.13
CA LYS A 137 1.94 11.66 -2.47
C LYS A 137 2.05 10.14 -2.50
N GLN A 138 1.15 9.47 -3.21
CA GLN A 138 1.06 8.01 -3.26
C GLN A 138 0.63 7.49 -4.63
N ILE A 139 1.08 6.29 -5.00
CA ILE A 139 0.60 5.59 -6.20
C ILE A 139 0.77 4.07 -6.07
N PHE A 140 -0.16 3.29 -6.63
CA PHE A 140 -0.09 1.83 -6.67
C PHE A 140 0.32 1.33 -8.06
N THR A 141 1.18 0.31 -8.09
CA THR A 141 1.38 -0.50 -9.29
C THR A 141 0.16 -1.38 -9.56
N PHE A 142 0.03 -1.86 -10.80
CA PHE A 142 -0.77 -3.06 -11.03
C PHE A 142 -0.22 -4.25 -10.21
N PRO A 143 -1.06 -5.24 -9.87
CA PRO A 143 -0.61 -6.41 -9.13
C PRO A 143 0.42 -7.22 -9.92
N THR A 144 1.44 -7.74 -9.24
CA THR A 144 2.40 -8.67 -9.84
C THR A 144 1.69 -9.96 -10.27
N GLU A 145 2.06 -10.53 -11.41
CA GLU A 145 1.41 -11.71 -11.98
C GLU A 145 1.47 -12.95 -11.07
N THR A 146 2.58 -13.15 -10.35
CA THR A 146 2.80 -14.40 -9.59
C THR A 146 2.09 -14.44 -8.24
N SER A 147 2.04 -13.32 -7.52
CA SER A 147 1.52 -13.29 -6.14
C SER A 147 0.37 -12.31 -5.93
N ASN A 148 -0.06 -11.60 -6.97
CA ASN A 148 -1.06 -10.54 -6.87
C ASN A 148 -0.67 -9.47 -5.82
N HIS A 149 0.64 -9.18 -5.68
CA HIS A 149 1.14 -8.13 -4.80
C HIS A 149 1.10 -6.79 -5.51
N ILE A 150 0.60 -5.78 -4.80
CA ILE A 150 0.68 -4.38 -5.22
C ILE A 150 1.84 -3.73 -4.49
N ILE A 151 2.63 -2.94 -5.23
CA ILE A 151 3.65 -2.07 -4.65
C ILE A 151 3.08 -0.65 -4.59
N GLU A 152 3.19 -0.02 -3.44
CA GLU A 152 2.93 1.41 -3.28
C GLU A 152 4.25 2.16 -3.20
N TYR A 153 4.36 3.26 -3.95
CA TYR A 153 5.35 4.29 -3.68
C TYR A 153 4.69 5.42 -2.92
N ILE A 154 5.30 5.84 -1.83
CA ILE A 154 4.80 6.89 -0.95
C ILE A 154 5.92 7.89 -0.65
N GLN A 155 5.61 9.18 -0.76
CA GLN A 155 6.46 10.27 -0.29
C GLN A 155 5.68 11.12 0.69
N ARG A 156 6.32 11.48 1.81
CA ARG A 156 5.77 12.34 2.87
C ARG A 156 6.53 13.67 2.86
N PHE A 157 5.83 14.78 3.06
CA PHE A 157 6.35 16.13 2.98
C PHE A 157 6.13 16.89 4.29
N GLY A 158 7.03 17.84 4.59
CA GLY A 158 6.96 18.69 5.78
C GLY A 158 6.88 17.91 7.10
N ASP A 159 6.19 18.50 8.08
CA ASP A 159 5.94 17.89 9.40
C ASP A 159 4.68 17.01 9.42
N PHE A 160 4.31 16.42 8.28
CA PHE A 160 3.10 15.62 8.17
C PHE A 160 3.16 14.38 9.08
N ASP A 161 2.53 14.49 10.25
CA ASP A 161 2.36 13.37 11.19
C ASP A 161 1.24 12.39 10.77
N GLY A 162 0.45 12.80 9.77
CA GLY A 162 -0.65 12.02 9.24
C GLY A 162 -0.13 10.72 8.66
N PHE A 163 -0.68 9.59 9.09
CA PHE A 163 -0.30 8.32 8.48
C PHE A 163 -0.89 8.24 7.06
N PHE A 164 -2.11 8.77 6.87
CA PHE A 164 -2.79 8.96 5.59
C PHE A 164 -3.72 10.20 5.63
N THR A 165 -4.11 10.71 4.45
CA THR A 165 -5.26 11.62 4.30
C THR A 165 -6.51 10.84 3.86
N PRO A 166 -7.74 11.25 4.28
CA PRO A 166 -8.96 10.60 3.82
C PRO A 166 -9.16 10.64 2.28
N SER A 167 -8.70 11.72 1.63
CA SER A 167 -8.73 11.87 0.17
C SER A 167 -7.84 10.82 -0.52
N ASN A 168 -6.60 10.66 -0.07
CA ASN A 168 -5.69 9.68 -0.65
C ASN A 168 -6.18 8.25 -0.47
N ILE A 169 -6.65 7.89 0.74
CA ILE A 169 -7.16 6.52 0.97
C ILE A 169 -8.32 6.22 0.02
N ALA A 170 -9.28 7.14 -0.13
CA ALA A 170 -10.42 6.94 -1.02
C ALA A 170 -9.97 6.82 -2.48
N GLY A 171 -9.06 7.68 -2.95
CA GLY A 171 -8.51 7.61 -4.30
C GLY A 171 -7.79 6.28 -4.58
N LEU A 172 -6.94 5.85 -3.64
CA LEU A 172 -6.21 4.59 -3.72
C LEU A 172 -7.14 3.38 -3.70
N MET A 173 -8.14 3.36 -2.81
CA MET A 173 -9.13 2.27 -2.78
C MET A 173 -9.88 2.17 -4.11
N ASN A 174 -10.37 3.29 -4.64
CA ASN A 174 -11.07 3.33 -5.92
C ASN A 174 -10.19 2.87 -7.08
N SER A 175 -8.89 3.20 -7.07
CA SER A 175 -7.96 2.74 -8.10
C SER A 175 -7.83 1.21 -8.16
N THR A 176 -8.19 0.52 -7.08
CA THR A 176 -8.12 -0.95 -6.99
C THR A 176 -9.45 -1.65 -7.24
N GLU A 177 -10.56 -0.92 -7.42
CA GLU A 177 -11.90 -1.50 -7.51
C GLU A 177 -12.01 -2.55 -8.63
N LYS A 178 -11.39 -2.28 -9.78
CA LYS A 178 -11.43 -3.14 -10.97
C LYS A 178 -10.28 -4.14 -11.06
N LEU A 179 -9.35 -4.14 -10.09
CA LEU A 179 -8.22 -5.06 -10.05
C LEU A 179 -8.69 -6.45 -9.61
N GLY A 180 -9.31 -7.17 -10.55
CA GLY A 180 -9.91 -8.47 -10.31
C GLY A 180 -11.09 -8.79 -11.22
N GLU A 181 -11.43 -7.94 -12.19
CA GLU A 181 -12.47 -8.19 -13.20
C GLU A 181 -11.93 -8.93 -14.45
N HIS A 182 -10.76 -9.58 -14.35
CA HIS A 182 -10.18 -10.44 -15.38
C HIS A 182 -10.10 -11.88 -14.89
#